data_AF-A0A2G1MGP8-F1
#
_entry.id   AF-A0A2G1MGP8-F1
#
_cell.length_a   1.000
_cell.length_b   1.000
_cell.length_c   1.000
_cell.angle_alpha   90.00
_cell.angle_beta   90.00
_cell.angle_gamma   90.00
#
_symmetry.space_group_name_H-M   'P 1'
#
loop_
_entity.id
_entity.type
_entity.pdbx_description
1 polymer ?
#
loop_
_entity_poly.entity_id
_entity_poly.type
_entity_poly.pdbx_seq_one_letter_code
_entity_poly.pdbx_strand_id
1 'polypeptide(L)'
;MQSSDLLEAIWRGDIACAEDSDGGARLGALLDALVPMRRIGLARGGHGAGVQILPEQTELLPALALGDVIEEELAVDAPQGALVMILDQAALRPGAGDAARAGLAGRLVGELLIDAVQRGLFPIERETEALYLMAQGYDALAHSPEMARLGLMPAPFRIGLATALASLWTGAVVRGSEPDALLCGPEFLNSPRLRDYLCALDASFVPPAAGCATADLVRFAPEARTHDAWLREIGERVDAVLRHARTAQDETAREG
;
A
#
# COMPACT_ATOMS: atom_id res chain seq x y z
N MET A 1 -11.82 -6.87 12.13
CA MET A 1 -12.23 -8.17 11.58
C MET A 1 -11.09 -9.13 11.80
N GLN A 2 -11.09 -9.81 12.94
CA GLN A 2 -9.94 -10.60 13.40
C GLN A 2 -10.15 -12.05 12.96
N SER A 3 -9.57 -12.47 11.84
CA SER A 3 -9.48 -13.87 11.33
C SER A 3 -10.79 -14.67 11.15
N SER A 4 -11.63 -14.83 12.18
CA SER A 4 -12.93 -15.51 12.16
C SER A 4 -13.90 -14.92 11.14
N ASP A 5 -14.02 -13.58 11.09
CA ASP A 5 -14.93 -12.92 10.15
C ASP A 5 -14.53 -13.14 8.68
N LEU A 6 -13.22 -13.27 8.42
CA LEU A 6 -12.69 -13.50 7.08
C LEU A 6 -12.98 -14.94 6.62
N LEU A 7 -12.73 -15.91 7.50
CA LEU A 7 -13.03 -17.31 7.23
C LEU A 7 -14.53 -17.52 6.99
N GLU A 8 -15.39 -16.94 7.85
CA GLU A 8 -16.84 -16.99 7.65
C GLU A 8 -17.27 -16.37 6.32
N ALA A 9 -16.66 -15.26 5.90
CA ALA A 9 -16.98 -14.62 4.63
C ALA A 9 -16.58 -15.48 3.42
N ILE A 10 -15.47 -16.22 3.50
CA ILE A 10 -15.07 -17.19 2.47
C ILE A 10 -16.10 -18.34 2.40
N TRP A 11 -16.43 -18.96 3.54
CA TRP A 11 -17.38 -20.08 3.58
C TRP A 11 -18.80 -19.70 3.17
N ARG A 12 -19.23 -18.45 3.39
CA ARG A 12 -20.53 -17.94 2.91
C ARG A 12 -20.54 -17.61 1.41
N GLY A 13 -19.38 -17.59 0.77
CA GLY A 13 -19.24 -17.17 -0.63
C GLY A 13 -19.30 -15.66 -0.82
N ASP A 14 -19.14 -14.87 0.25
CA ASP A 14 -19.07 -13.41 0.17
C ASP A 14 -17.73 -12.93 -0.42
N ILE A 15 -16.71 -13.79 -0.34
CA ILE A 15 -15.39 -13.60 -0.95
C ILE A 15 -15.16 -14.73 -1.95
N ALA A 16 -14.83 -14.36 -3.17
CA ALA A 16 -14.59 -15.29 -4.26
C ALA A 16 -13.42 -14.82 -5.14
N CYS A 17 -13.01 -15.64 -6.09
CA CYS A 17 -12.04 -15.25 -7.11
C CYS A 17 -12.54 -14.01 -7.85
N ALA A 18 -11.65 -13.06 -8.11
CA ALA A 18 -12.00 -11.93 -8.96
C ALA A 18 -12.41 -12.45 -10.35
N GLU A 19 -13.59 -12.05 -10.83
CA GLU A 19 -14.06 -12.46 -12.16
C GLU A 19 -13.13 -11.93 -13.26
N ASP A 20 -12.88 -12.78 -14.27
CA ASP A 20 -12.16 -12.39 -15.49
C ASP A 20 -12.97 -11.35 -16.26
N SER A 21 -12.61 -10.09 -16.05
CA SER A 21 -13.22 -8.91 -16.68
C SER A 21 -12.13 -8.00 -17.22
N ASP A 22 -12.41 -7.21 -18.27
CA ASP A 22 -11.47 -6.20 -18.79
C ASP A 22 -11.02 -5.22 -17.68
N GLY A 23 -11.95 -4.86 -16.78
CA GLY A 23 -11.66 -4.04 -15.61
C GLY A 23 -10.67 -4.71 -14.64
N GLY A 24 -10.87 -6.01 -14.37
CA GLY A 24 -9.98 -6.84 -13.57
C GLY A 24 -8.60 -6.98 -14.21
N ALA A 25 -8.52 -7.26 -15.51
CA ALA A 25 -7.26 -7.41 -16.24
C ALA A 25 -6.43 -6.12 -16.23
N ARG A 26 -7.06 -4.96 -16.45
CA ARG A 26 -6.39 -3.66 -16.38
C ARG A 26 -5.87 -3.34 -14.98
N LEU A 27 -6.67 -3.62 -13.95
CA LEU A 27 -6.22 -3.45 -12.57
C LEU A 27 -5.08 -4.44 -12.26
N GLY A 28 -5.16 -5.68 -12.75
CA GLY A 28 -4.11 -6.68 -12.64
C GLY A 28 -2.77 -6.16 -13.17
N ALA A 29 -2.76 -5.64 -14.40
CA ALA A 29 -1.56 -5.06 -15.02
C ALA A 29 -1.02 -3.84 -14.26
N LEU A 30 -1.90 -3.00 -13.70
CA LEU A 30 -1.49 -1.89 -12.82
C LEU A 30 -0.83 -2.42 -11.53
N LEU A 31 -1.42 -3.43 -10.91
CA LEU A 31 -0.92 -4.02 -9.68
C LEU A 31 0.37 -4.81 -9.89
N ASP A 32 0.59 -5.42 -11.06
CA ASP A 32 1.87 -6.05 -11.40
C ASP A 32 3.02 -5.03 -11.40
N ALA A 33 2.75 -3.79 -11.80
CA ALA A 33 3.74 -2.73 -11.83
C ALA A 33 3.93 -2.01 -10.47
N LEU A 34 2.88 -1.96 -9.64
CA LEU A 34 2.90 -1.30 -8.32
C LEU A 34 3.30 -2.24 -7.18
N VAL A 35 2.92 -3.51 -7.28
CA VAL A 35 3.07 -4.53 -6.25
C VAL A 35 3.76 -5.74 -6.88
N PRO A 36 5.10 -5.70 -7.00
CA PRO A 36 5.87 -6.61 -7.85
C PRO A 36 6.14 -7.95 -7.13
N MET A 37 5.12 -8.50 -6.48
CA MET A 37 5.15 -9.76 -5.72
C MET A 37 4.16 -10.75 -6.32
N ARG A 38 4.26 -12.01 -5.92
CA ARG A 38 3.19 -13.00 -6.16
C ARG A 38 1.92 -12.53 -5.45
N ARG A 39 0.79 -12.58 -6.15
CA ARG A 39 -0.49 -12.05 -5.65
C ARG A 39 -1.62 -13.02 -5.98
N ILE A 40 -2.59 -13.08 -5.07
CA ILE A 40 -3.87 -13.77 -5.26
C ILE A 40 -4.95 -12.69 -5.18
N GLY A 41 -5.72 -12.54 -6.27
CA GLY A 41 -6.79 -11.55 -6.36
C GLY A 41 -8.15 -12.14 -5.99
N LEU A 42 -8.70 -11.71 -4.87
CA LEU A 42 -10.04 -12.06 -4.42
C LEU A 42 -10.95 -10.81 -4.50
N ALA A 43 -12.23 -11.02 -4.71
CA ALA A 43 -13.25 -9.99 -4.70
C ALA A 43 -14.26 -10.27 -3.59
N ARG A 44 -14.64 -9.23 -2.85
CA ARG A 44 -15.69 -9.29 -1.85
C ARG A 44 -16.95 -8.59 -2.36
N GLY A 45 -18.08 -9.29 -2.26
CA GLY A 45 -19.41 -8.74 -2.50
C GLY A 45 -19.89 -7.88 -1.34
N GLY A 46 -20.66 -6.82 -1.65
CA GLY A 46 -21.24 -5.92 -0.65
C GLY A 46 -20.61 -4.52 -0.67
N HIS A 47 -21.43 -3.49 -0.43
CA HIS A 47 -20.96 -2.10 -0.46
C HIS A 47 -20.09 -1.78 0.77
N GLY A 48 -18.90 -1.22 0.53
CA GLY A 48 -18.09 -0.60 1.57
C GLY A 48 -17.18 -1.54 2.36
N ALA A 49 -16.94 -2.75 1.86
CA ALA A 49 -16.17 -3.76 2.59
C ALA A 49 -14.65 -3.49 2.64
N GLY A 50 -14.20 -2.33 2.18
CA GLY A 50 -12.80 -1.91 2.21
C GLY A 50 -11.91 -2.76 1.31
N VAL A 51 -10.60 -2.54 1.46
CA VAL A 51 -9.55 -3.30 0.79
C VAL A 51 -8.77 -3.99 1.89
N GLN A 52 -8.33 -5.22 1.66
CA GLN A 52 -7.46 -5.93 2.59
C GLN A 52 -6.29 -6.55 1.84
N ILE A 53 -5.10 -6.46 2.45
CA ILE A 53 -3.90 -7.17 2.01
C ILE A 53 -3.43 -8.03 3.17
N LEU A 54 -3.24 -9.31 2.90
CA LEU A 54 -2.81 -10.29 3.89
C LEU A 54 -1.80 -11.22 3.23
N PRO A 55 -0.71 -11.61 3.90
CA PRO A 55 0.08 -12.74 3.44
C PRO A 55 -0.75 -14.03 3.40
N GLU A 56 -0.43 -14.94 2.49
CA GLU A 56 -1.08 -16.26 2.45
C GLU A 56 -0.91 -17.04 3.76
N GLN A 57 0.20 -16.84 4.47
CA GLN A 57 0.47 -17.50 5.76
C GLN A 57 -0.31 -16.93 6.94
N THR A 58 -1.21 -15.96 6.73
CA THR A 58 -2.05 -15.41 7.80
C THR A 58 -2.90 -16.51 8.41
N GLU A 59 -2.71 -16.77 9.71
CA GLU A 59 -3.45 -17.79 10.45
C GLU A 59 -4.90 -17.34 10.69
N LEU A 60 -5.86 -18.10 10.14
CA LEU A 60 -7.29 -17.83 10.31
C LEU A 60 -7.88 -18.57 11.52
N LEU A 61 -7.38 -19.77 11.78
CA LEU A 61 -7.60 -20.58 12.97
C LEU A 61 -6.28 -21.27 13.34
N PRO A 62 -6.13 -21.77 14.58
CA PRO A 62 -4.92 -22.49 14.97
C PRO A 62 -4.51 -23.55 13.95
N ALA A 63 -3.31 -23.40 13.38
CA ALA A 63 -2.73 -24.24 12.33
C ALA A 63 -3.50 -24.29 10.99
N LEU A 64 -4.30 -23.27 10.68
CA LEU A 64 -4.99 -23.11 9.39
C LEU A 64 -4.59 -21.77 8.75
N ALA A 65 -3.76 -21.83 7.71
CA ALA A 65 -3.34 -20.64 6.97
C ALA A 65 -4.41 -20.20 5.96
N LEU A 66 -4.41 -18.90 5.64
CA LEU A 66 -5.29 -18.33 4.62
C LEU A 66 -5.04 -18.95 3.24
N GLY A 67 -3.78 -19.26 2.90
CA GLY A 67 -3.41 -19.97 1.67
C GLY A 67 -4.10 -21.32 1.54
N ASP A 68 -4.06 -22.14 2.61
CA ASP A 68 -4.72 -23.45 2.66
C ASP A 68 -6.24 -23.31 2.43
N VAL A 69 -6.87 -22.34 3.09
CA VAL A 69 -8.32 -22.07 2.93
C VAL A 69 -8.65 -21.63 1.50
N ILE A 70 -7.80 -20.84 0.86
CA ILE A 70 -8.00 -20.42 -0.53
C ILE A 70 -7.91 -21.62 -1.48
N GLU A 71 -6.91 -22.49 -1.29
CA GLU A 71 -6.74 -23.68 -2.10
C GLU A 71 -7.90 -24.66 -1.95
N GLU A 72 -8.33 -24.91 -0.71
CA GLU A 72 -9.40 -25.88 -0.42
C GLU A 72 -10.80 -25.35 -0.78
N GLU A 73 -11.13 -24.11 -0.42
CA GLU A 73 -12.50 -23.58 -0.54
C GLU A 73 -12.76 -22.88 -1.87
N LEU A 74 -11.73 -22.24 -2.46
CA LEU A 74 -11.88 -21.44 -3.69
C LEU A 74 -11.27 -22.13 -4.93
N ALA A 75 -10.57 -23.26 -4.75
CA ALA A 75 -9.88 -23.98 -5.82
C ALA A 75 -8.91 -23.09 -6.63
N VAL A 76 -8.22 -22.18 -5.94
CA VAL A 76 -7.19 -21.30 -6.50
C VAL A 76 -5.84 -21.62 -5.90
N ASP A 77 -4.82 -21.76 -6.74
CA ASP A 77 -3.44 -21.93 -6.30
C ASP A 77 -3.01 -20.75 -5.41
N ALA A 78 -2.45 -21.04 -4.23
CA ALA A 78 -1.96 -20.03 -3.32
C ALA A 78 -0.44 -20.17 -3.14
N PRO A 79 0.37 -19.67 -4.11
CA PRO A 79 1.81 -19.86 -4.08
C PRO A 79 2.42 -19.36 -2.78
N GLN A 80 3.29 -20.17 -2.18
CA GLN A 80 3.99 -19.80 -0.96
C GLN A 80 4.63 -18.40 -1.05
N GLY A 81 4.38 -17.58 -0.03
CA GLY A 81 4.85 -16.20 0.07
C GLY A 81 4.13 -15.20 -0.84
N ALA A 82 2.93 -15.54 -1.34
CA ALA A 82 2.06 -14.61 -2.05
C ALA A 82 1.32 -13.65 -1.10
N LEU A 83 0.92 -12.51 -1.66
CA LEU A 83 -0.02 -11.58 -1.04
C LEU A 83 -1.44 -11.85 -1.51
N VAL A 84 -2.35 -12.10 -0.58
CA VAL A 84 -3.78 -12.15 -0.82
C VAL A 84 -4.34 -10.73 -0.80
N MET A 85 -4.94 -10.31 -1.91
CA MET A 85 -5.59 -9.02 -2.07
C MET A 85 -7.09 -9.20 -2.17
N ILE A 86 -7.83 -8.72 -1.18
CA ILE A 86 -9.30 -8.76 -1.16
C ILE A 86 -9.80 -7.38 -1.58
N LEU A 87 -10.43 -7.33 -2.75
CA LEU A 87 -10.85 -6.13 -3.44
C LEU A 87 -12.36 -5.93 -3.33
N ASP A 88 -12.79 -4.67 -3.27
CA ASP A 88 -14.22 -4.35 -3.39
C ASP A 88 -14.69 -4.64 -4.83
N GLN A 89 -15.62 -5.58 -4.98
CA GLN A 89 -16.15 -5.98 -6.28
C GLN A 89 -16.75 -4.79 -7.05
N ALA A 90 -17.27 -3.77 -6.37
CA ALA A 90 -17.83 -2.58 -7.00
C ALA A 90 -16.79 -1.82 -7.85
N ALA A 91 -15.53 -1.81 -7.43
CA ALA A 91 -14.43 -1.17 -8.15
C ALA A 91 -13.95 -1.99 -9.36
N LEU A 92 -14.29 -3.28 -9.42
CA LEU A 92 -13.96 -4.19 -10.53
C LEU A 92 -15.04 -4.19 -11.63
N ARG A 93 -16.22 -3.63 -11.36
CA ARG A 93 -17.36 -3.67 -12.29
C ARG A 93 -17.05 -2.98 -13.62
N PRO A 94 -17.59 -3.51 -14.74
CA PRO A 94 -17.62 -2.79 -16.00
C PRO A 94 -18.24 -1.39 -15.80
N GLY A 95 -17.48 -0.33 -16.14
CA GLY A 95 -17.94 1.05 -16.00
C GLY A 95 -17.46 1.82 -14.76
N ALA A 96 -16.74 1.20 -13.80
CA ALA A 96 -16.15 1.91 -12.66
C ALA A 96 -15.15 3.02 -13.08
N GLY A 97 -14.52 2.86 -14.25
CA GLY A 97 -13.60 3.82 -14.84
C GLY A 97 -12.17 3.75 -14.28
N ASP A 98 -11.21 4.38 -14.96
CA ASP A 98 -9.80 4.36 -14.58
C ASP A 98 -9.54 5.08 -13.25
N ALA A 99 -10.32 6.13 -12.94
CA ALA A 99 -10.20 6.85 -11.68
C ALA A 99 -10.50 5.97 -10.45
N ALA A 100 -11.55 5.14 -10.51
CA ALA A 100 -11.90 4.23 -9.42
C ALA A 100 -10.82 3.16 -9.22
N ARG A 101 -10.29 2.59 -10.31
CA ARG A 101 -9.19 1.62 -10.28
C ARG A 101 -7.90 2.24 -9.73
N ALA A 102 -7.57 3.46 -10.14
CA ALA A 102 -6.40 4.17 -9.63
C ALA A 102 -6.53 4.46 -8.12
N GLY A 103 -7.71 4.87 -7.65
CA GLY A 103 -7.98 5.03 -6.21
C GLY A 103 -7.89 3.71 -5.43
N LEU A 104 -8.40 2.62 -5.98
CA LEU A 104 -8.26 1.29 -5.40
C LEU A 104 -6.78 0.87 -5.31
N ALA A 105 -6.01 1.06 -6.38
CA ALA A 105 -4.58 0.78 -6.41
C ALA A 105 -3.80 1.61 -5.38
N GLY A 106 -4.14 2.89 -5.23
CA GLY A 106 -3.54 3.76 -4.20
C GLY A 106 -3.81 3.26 -2.79
N ARG A 107 -5.06 2.85 -2.52
CA ARG A 107 -5.42 2.28 -1.22
C ARG A 107 -4.67 0.97 -0.95
N LEU A 108 -4.60 0.06 -1.93
CA LEU A 108 -3.83 -1.18 -1.82
C LEU A 108 -2.36 -0.91 -1.48
N VAL A 109 -1.72 0.01 -2.21
CA VAL A 109 -0.33 0.40 -1.92
C VAL A 109 -0.23 0.92 -0.49
N GLY A 110 -1.15 1.78 -0.04
CA GLY A 110 -1.14 2.27 1.33
C GLY A 110 -1.26 1.19 2.40
N GLU A 111 -2.17 0.22 2.23
CA GLU A 111 -2.29 -0.94 3.13
C GLU A 111 -1.01 -1.77 3.14
N LEU A 112 -0.38 -1.99 1.99
CA LEU A 112 0.91 -2.69 1.87
C LEU A 112 2.02 -1.98 2.65
N LEU A 113 2.10 -0.65 2.54
CA LEU A 113 3.11 0.14 3.25
C LEU A 113 2.89 0.11 4.77
N ILE A 114 1.63 0.16 5.21
CA ILE A 114 1.27 0.06 6.63
C ILE A 114 1.63 -1.33 7.15
N ASP A 115 1.30 -2.41 6.43
CA ASP A 115 1.67 -3.78 6.81
C ASP A 115 3.19 -3.95 6.90
N ALA A 116 3.96 -3.38 5.96
CA ALA A 116 5.42 -3.41 6.00
C ALA A 116 5.99 -2.78 7.29
N VAL A 117 5.44 -1.65 7.72
CA VAL A 117 5.84 -0.96 8.95
C VAL A 117 5.41 -1.75 10.19
N GLN A 118 4.16 -2.23 10.23
CA GLN A 118 3.62 -2.98 11.37
C GLN A 118 4.32 -4.32 11.63
N ARG A 119 5.00 -4.88 10.62
CA ARG A 119 5.87 -6.06 10.76
C ARG A 119 7.21 -5.76 11.43
N GLY A 120 7.48 -4.52 11.83
CA GLY A 120 8.72 -4.11 12.47
C GLY A 120 9.91 -4.11 11.49
N LEU A 121 9.67 -3.82 10.21
CA LEU A 121 10.72 -3.73 9.21
C LEU A 121 11.73 -2.62 9.53
N PHE A 122 11.29 -1.57 10.23
CA PHE A 122 12.10 -0.45 10.65
C PHE A 122 12.08 -0.33 12.18
N PRO A 123 13.14 0.22 12.80
CA PRO A 123 13.09 0.64 14.19
C PRO A 123 11.94 1.63 14.41
N ILE A 124 11.29 1.57 15.58
CA ILE A 124 10.11 2.40 15.92
C ILE A 124 10.37 3.89 15.66
N GLU A 125 11.57 4.38 15.98
CA GLU A 125 11.95 5.78 15.81
C GLU A 125 12.06 6.23 14.34
N ARG A 126 11.96 5.29 13.40
CA ARG A 126 12.11 5.51 11.96
C ARG A 126 10.90 5.03 11.16
N GLU A 127 9.89 4.46 11.80
CA GLU A 127 8.68 3.96 11.13
C GLU A 127 7.95 5.07 10.37
N THR A 128 7.73 6.23 11.00
CA THR A 128 7.05 7.37 10.36
C THR A 128 7.86 7.91 9.17
N GLU A 129 9.19 8.04 9.33
CA GLU A 129 10.12 8.51 8.30
C GLU A 129 10.16 7.55 7.10
N ALA A 130 10.24 6.25 7.37
CA ALA A 130 10.24 5.21 6.35
C ALA A 130 8.91 5.13 5.60
N LEU A 131 7.78 5.15 6.31
CA LEU A 131 6.45 5.16 5.71
C LEU A 131 6.25 6.36 4.80
N TYR A 132 6.61 7.55 5.29
CA TYR A 132 6.51 8.79 4.54
C TYR A 132 7.39 8.74 3.27
N LEU A 133 8.64 8.27 3.39
CA LEU A 133 9.54 8.14 2.25
C LEU A 133 9.04 7.15 1.20
N MET A 134 8.55 5.97 1.61
CA MET A 134 7.98 4.98 0.69
C MET A 134 6.72 5.52 0.00
N ALA A 135 5.84 6.19 0.74
CA ALA A 135 4.63 6.79 0.19
C ALA A 135 4.95 7.87 -0.85
N GLN A 136 5.98 8.70 -0.60
CA GLN A 136 6.47 9.66 -1.59
C GLN A 136 7.08 8.96 -2.82
N GLY A 137 7.80 7.85 -2.64
CA GLY A 137 8.34 7.05 -3.75
C GLY A 137 7.22 6.50 -4.65
N TYR A 138 6.14 6.00 -4.05
CA TYR A 138 4.95 5.55 -4.80
C TYR A 138 4.20 6.70 -5.48
N ASP A 139 4.14 7.88 -4.84
CA ASP A 139 3.63 9.08 -5.49
C ASP A 139 4.45 9.45 -6.74
N ALA A 140 5.78 9.43 -6.62
CA ALA A 140 6.68 9.67 -7.76
C ALA A 140 6.50 8.60 -8.86
N LEU A 141 6.36 7.33 -8.48
CA LEU A 141 6.10 6.24 -9.43
C LEU A 141 4.77 6.44 -10.17
N ALA A 142 3.73 6.89 -9.47
CA ALA A 142 2.41 7.13 -10.06
C ALA A 142 2.42 8.22 -11.15
N HIS A 143 3.37 9.16 -11.08
CA HIS A 143 3.57 10.20 -12.09
C HIS A 143 4.47 9.76 -13.25
N SER A 144 4.98 8.53 -13.24
CA SER A 144 5.85 8.04 -14.30
C SER A 144 5.10 7.81 -15.63
N PRO A 145 5.77 7.96 -16.79
CA PRO A 145 5.16 7.68 -18.09
C PRO A 145 4.69 6.24 -18.26
N GLU A 146 5.33 5.30 -17.56
CA GLU A 146 4.92 3.90 -17.57
C GLU A 146 3.57 3.70 -16.91
N MET A 147 3.36 4.27 -15.73
CA MET A 147 2.08 4.17 -15.02
C MET A 147 0.96 4.85 -15.80
N ALA A 148 1.24 5.97 -16.46
CA ALA A 148 0.29 6.64 -17.34
C ALA A 148 -0.15 5.74 -18.52
N ARG A 149 0.76 4.95 -19.11
CA ARG A 149 0.43 4.00 -20.19
C ARG A 149 -0.46 2.85 -19.72
N LEU A 150 -0.34 2.45 -18.46
CA LEU A 150 -1.22 1.46 -17.84
C LEU A 150 -2.58 2.04 -17.41
N GLY A 151 -2.79 3.35 -17.62
CA GLY A 151 -4.04 4.04 -17.28
C GLY A 151 -4.10 4.50 -15.82
N LEU A 152 -2.99 4.53 -15.09
CA LEU A 152 -2.98 5.06 -13.73
C LEU A 152 -3.21 6.57 -13.75
N MET A 153 -4.21 7.01 -13.00
CA MET A 153 -4.49 8.44 -12.78
C MET A 153 -3.87 8.88 -11.44
N PRO A 154 -2.89 9.80 -11.43
CA PRO A 154 -2.17 10.14 -10.21
C PRO A 154 -3.05 10.75 -9.11
N ALA A 155 -4.00 11.63 -9.46
CA ALA A 155 -4.85 12.28 -8.46
C ALA A 155 -5.79 11.29 -7.73
N PRO A 156 -6.54 10.41 -8.41
CA PRO A 156 -7.29 9.35 -7.74
C PRO A 156 -6.40 8.38 -6.94
N PHE A 157 -5.23 8.02 -7.47
CA PHE A 157 -4.26 7.19 -6.76
C PHE A 157 -3.82 7.81 -5.44
N ARG A 158 -3.44 9.10 -5.45
CA ARG A 158 -3.10 9.86 -4.24
C ARG A 158 -4.22 9.83 -3.21
N ILE A 159 -5.47 10.04 -3.61
CA ILE A 159 -6.62 9.98 -2.70
C ILE A 159 -6.73 8.60 -2.04
N GLY A 160 -6.56 7.53 -2.83
CA GLY A 160 -6.55 6.16 -2.32
C GLY A 160 -5.46 5.93 -1.28
N LEU A 161 -4.23 6.31 -1.62
CA LEU A 161 -3.05 6.20 -0.76
C LEU A 161 -3.20 7.03 0.52
N ALA A 162 -3.60 8.29 0.38
CA ALA A 162 -3.89 9.20 1.49
C ALA A 162 -4.91 8.59 2.46
N THR A 163 -5.97 7.98 1.94
CA THR A 163 -7.02 7.40 2.79
C THR A 163 -6.51 6.24 3.65
N ALA A 164 -5.63 5.40 3.10
CA ALA A 164 -4.99 4.33 3.87
C ALA A 164 -4.05 4.91 4.94
N LEU A 165 -3.14 5.80 4.55
CA LEU A 165 -2.18 6.44 5.47
C LEU A 165 -2.86 7.20 6.61
N ALA A 166 -3.99 7.84 6.33
CA ALA A 166 -4.78 8.56 7.32
C ALA A 166 -5.23 7.67 8.48
N SER A 167 -5.51 6.39 8.22
CA SER A 167 -5.91 5.43 9.25
C SER A 167 -4.83 5.21 10.32
N LEU A 168 -3.56 5.34 9.93
CA LEU A 168 -2.42 5.22 10.83
C LEU A 168 -2.09 6.56 11.51
N TRP A 169 -1.95 7.64 10.74
CA TRP A 169 -1.46 8.91 11.29
C TRP A 169 -2.52 9.72 12.02
N THR A 170 -3.76 9.71 11.53
CA THR A 170 -4.83 10.58 12.04
C THR A 170 -6.03 9.81 12.61
N GLY A 171 -6.06 8.49 12.42
CA GLY A 171 -7.20 7.63 12.74
C GLY A 171 -8.31 7.68 11.70
N ALA A 172 -9.53 7.29 12.09
CA ALA A 172 -10.67 7.26 11.18
C ALA A 172 -11.05 8.68 10.72
N VAL A 173 -10.84 8.96 9.44
CA VAL A 173 -11.09 10.28 8.85
C VAL A 173 -12.51 10.40 8.31
N VAL A 174 -13.19 11.48 8.70
CA VAL A 174 -14.47 11.90 8.10
C VAL A 174 -14.16 12.83 6.93
N ARG A 175 -14.77 12.59 5.76
CA ARG A 175 -14.57 13.46 4.57
C ARG A 175 -14.90 14.92 4.91
N GLY A 176 -14.01 15.83 4.53
CA GLY A 176 -14.10 17.27 4.83
C GLY A 176 -13.62 17.68 6.22
N SER A 177 -13.15 16.74 7.05
CA SER A 177 -12.49 17.05 8.32
C SER A 177 -11.08 17.62 8.11
N GLU A 178 -10.51 18.22 9.14
CA GLU A 178 -9.13 18.73 9.08
C GLU A 178 -8.10 17.63 8.73
N PRO A 179 -8.15 16.41 9.31
CA PRO A 179 -7.33 15.29 8.87
C PRO A 179 -7.48 14.93 7.38
N ASP A 180 -8.70 15.00 6.84
CA ASP A 180 -8.96 14.77 5.42
C ASP A 180 -8.27 15.83 4.56
N ALA A 181 -8.38 17.10 4.96
CA ALA A 181 -7.74 18.21 4.26
C ALA A 181 -6.20 18.15 4.32
N LEU A 182 -5.64 17.57 5.39
CA LEU A 182 -4.20 17.43 5.58
C LEU A 182 -3.56 16.47 4.58
N LEU A 183 -4.21 15.33 4.32
CA LEU A 183 -3.69 14.26 3.46
C LEU A 183 -4.29 14.27 2.04
N CYS A 184 -5.52 14.74 1.84
CA CYS A 184 -6.14 14.78 0.51
C CYS A 184 -5.95 16.15 -0.20
N GLY A 185 -5.15 17.05 0.38
CA GLY A 185 -4.85 18.37 -0.17
C GLY A 185 -4.00 18.32 -1.46
N PRO A 186 -3.91 19.43 -2.21
CA PRO A 186 -3.22 19.49 -3.50
C PRO A 186 -1.71 19.22 -3.40
N GLU A 187 -1.10 19.56 -2.26
CA GLU A 187 0.33 19.32 -1.99
C GLU A 187 0.60 17.89 -1.51
N PHE A 188 -0.44 17.15 -1.10
CA PHE A 188 -0.37 15.80 -0.57
C PHE A 188 0.77 15.67 0.47
N LEU A 189 1.71 14.73 0.28
CA LEU A 189 2.84 14.51 1.17
C LEU A 189 3.80 15.70 1.22
N ASN A 190 3.82 16.57 0.20
CA ASN A 190 4.68 17.75 0.18
C ASN A 190 4.14 18.91 1.02
N SER A 191 2.94 18.79 1.61
CA SER A 191 2.37 19.87 2.40
C SER A 191 3.22 20.16 3.65
N PRO A 192 3.66 21.41 3.87
CA PRO A 192 4.33 21.79 5.11
C PRO A 192 3.47 21.51 6.35
N ARG A 193 2.14 21.71 6.24
CA ARG A 193 1.21 21.44 7.33
C ARG A 193 1.21 19.98 7.76
N LEU A 194 1.31 19.05 6.80
CA LEU A 194 1.39 17.62 7.11
C LEU A 194 2.72 17.30 7.80
N ARG A 195 3.83 17.88 7.35
CA ARG A 195 5.14 17.67 7.98
C ARG A 195 5.13 18.19 9.42
N ASP A 196 4.59 19.38 9.66
CA ASP A 196 4.46 19.95 11.01
C ASP A 196 3.61 19.05 11.91
N TYR A 197 2.51 18.50 11.37
CA TYR A 197 1.68 17.54 12.08
C TYR A 197 2.44 16.25 12.42
N LEU A 198 3.18 15.67 11.47
CA LEU A 198 3.97 14.45 11.71
C LEU A 198 5.11 14.70 12.70
N CYS A 199 5.78 15.85 12.65
CA CYS A 199 6.77 16.26 13.66
C CYS A 199 6.17 16.38 15.06
N ALA A 200 4.90 16.82 15.17
CA ALA A 200 4.20 16.91 16.44
C ALA A 200 3.72 15.54 16.96
N LEU A 201 3.37 14.63 16.03
CA LEU A 201 2.96 13.26 16.34
C LEU A 201 4.14 12.37 16.76
N ASP A 202 5.27 12.51 16.08
CA ASP A 202 6.49 11.74 16.27
C ASP A 202 7.69 12.69 16.35
N ALA A 203 8.24 12.86 17.55
CA ALA A 203 9.39 13.73 17.78
C ALA A 203 10.68 13.24 17.12
N SER A 204 10.74 11.97 16.69
CA SER A 204 11.87 11.39 15.96
C SER A 204 11.76 11.59 14.45
N PHE A 205 10.58 12.02 13.96
CA PHE A 205 10.35 12.25 12.55
C PHE A 205 11.20 13.42 12.04
N VAL A 206 12.01 13.12 11.03
CA VAL A 206 12.73 14.12 10.24
C VAL A 206 12.25 13.97 8.79
N PRO A 207 11.67 15.02 8.18
CA PRO A 207 11.22 14.91 6.80
C PRO A 207 12.44 14.65 5.87
N PRO A 208 12.41 13.60 5.04
CA PRO A 208 13.48 13.32 4.08
C PRO A 208 13.73 14.53 3.17
N ALA A 209 14.99 14.74 2.79
CA ALA A 209 15.36 15.82 1.88
C ALA A 209 14.63 15.71 0.53
N ALA A 210 14.39 16.86 -0.10
CA ALA A 210 13.76 16.90 -1.41
C ALA A 210 14.57 16.08 -2.42
N GLY A 211 13.89 15.21 -3.18
CA GLY A 211 14.52 14.35 -4.17
C GLY A 211 15.02 12.99 -3.66
N CYS A 212 15.01 12.72 -2.34
CA CYS A 212 15.28 11.37 -1.82
C CYS A 212 14.21 10.36 -2.23
N ALA A 213 12.96 10.80 -2.33
CA ALA A 213 11.83 9.98 -2.73
C ALA A 213 11.69 9.92 -4.26
N THR A 214 12.43 9.02 -4.91
CA THR A 214 12.30 8.77 -6.34
C THR A 214 11.43 7.55 -6.62
N ALA A 215 10.90 7.46 -7.84
CA ALA A 215 10.18 6.26 -8.29
C ALA A 215 11.04 4.99 -8.18
N ASP A 216 12.37 5.12 -8.35
CA ASP A 216 13.31 4.00 -8.33
C ASP A 216 13.42 3.34 -6.94
N LEU A 217 13.12 4.07 -5.87
CA LEU A 217 13.09 3.53 -4.51
C LEU A 217 12.15 2.32 -4.40
N VAL A 218 10.94 2.46 -4.96
CA VAL A 218 9.85 1.49 -4.86
C VAL A 218 9.65 0.69 -6.15
N ARG A 219 10.45 0.98 -7.19
CA ARG A 219 10.44 0.24 -8.45
C ARG A 219 11.25 -1.03 -8.31
N PHE A 220 10.63 -2.15 -8.60
CA PHE A 220 11.30 -3.43 -8.66
C PHE A 220 11.09 -4.10 -10.01
N ALA A 221 12.02 -5.00 -10.37
CA ALA A 221 11.86 -5.82 -11.55
C ALA A 221 10.60 -6.70 -11.41
N PRO A 222 9.87 -6.98 -12.51
CA PRO A 222 8.61 -7.73 -12.53
C PRO A 222 8.77 -9.24 -12.24
N GLU A 223 9.80 -9.61 -11.48
CA GLU A 223 10.02 -10.98 -11.04
C GLU A 223 8.99 -11.35 -9.96
N ALA A 224 8.45 -12.57 -10.06
CA ALA A 224 7.50 -13.15 -9.12
C ALA A 224 8.17 -13.45 -7.75
N ARG A 225 8.55 -12.38 -7.04
CA ARG A 225 9.18 -12.42 -5.70
C ARG A 225 8.13 -12.70 -4.63
N THR A 226 8.58 -13.26 -3.52
CA THR A 226 7.75 -13.43 -2.32
C THR A 226 7.62 -12.12 -1.55
N HIS A 227 6.59 -12.03 -0.71
CA HIS A 227 6.39 -10.89 0.17
C HIS A 227 7.60 -10.61 1.06
N ASP A 228 8.16 -11.64 1.69
CA ASP A 228 9.34 -11.50 2.56
C ASP A 228 10.60 -11.02 1.80
N ALA A 229 10.74 -11.42 0.53
CA ALA A 229 11.85 -10.95 -0.30
C ALA A 229 11.70 -9.46 -0.61
N TRP A 230 10.48 -9.01 -0.91
CA TRP A 230 10.18 -7.59 -1.09
C TRP A 230 10.41 -6.80 0.20
N LEU A 231 9.90 -7.27 1.35
CA LEU A 231 10.09 -6.61 2.65
C LEU A 231 11.57 -6.37 2.96
N ARG A 232 12.41 -7.40 2.77
CA ARG A 232 13.87 -7.28 2.98
C ARG A 232 14.48 -6.23 2.07
N GLU A 233 14.18 -6.30 0.77
CA GLU A 233 14.79 -5.41 -0.22
C GLU A 233 14.33 -3.95 -0.07
N ILE A 234 13.03 -3.71 0.18
CA ILE A 234 12.54 -2.34 0.42
C ILE A 234 13.10 -1.78 1.72
N GLY A 235 13.21 -2.60 2.78
CA GLY A 235 13.83 -2.23 4.04
C GLY A 235 15.27 -1.76 3.86
N GLU A 236 16.09 -2.56 3.17
CA GLU A 236 17.49 -2.23 2.88
C GLU A 236 17.63 -0.94 2.05
N ARG A 237 16.79 -0.74 1.03
CA ARG A 237 16.81 0.47 0.19
C ARG A 237 16.43 1.72 0.98
N VAL A 238 15.34 1.67 1.74
CA VAL A 238 14.88 2.79 2.57
C VAL A 238 15.91 3.11 3.64
N ASP A 239 16.47 2.10 4.31
CA ASP A 239 17.54 2.30 5.30
C ASP A 239 18.81 2.90 4.72
N ALA A 240 19.17 2.54 3.49
CA ALA A 240 20.27 3.19 2.80
C ALA A 240 19.97 4.68 2.59
N VAL A 241 18.80 5.03 2.04
CA VAL A 241 18.44 6.43 1.76
C VAL A 241 18.42 7.28 3.03
N LEU A 242 17.78 6.79 4.08
CA LEU A 242 17.65 7.53 5.34
C LEU A 242 19.00 7.72 6.06
N ARG A 243 19.91 6.74 5.98
CA ARG A 243 21.28 6.90 6.51
C ARG A 243 22.05 8.00 5.77
N HIS A 244 22.02 8.01 4.43
CA HIS A 244 22.71 9.02 3.64
C HIS A 244 22.15 10.43 3.87
N ALA A 245 20.83 10.55 4.01
CA ALA A 245 20.17 11.84 4.27
C ALA A 245 20.64 12.47 5.59
N ARG A 246 20.80 11.66 6.65
CA ARG A 246 21.30 12.15 7.96
C ARG A 246 22.77 12.55 7.91
N THR A 247 23.62 11.77 7.25
CA THR A 247 25.05 12.14 7.11
C THR A 247 25.22 13.48 6.41
N ALA A 248 24.46 13.73 5.33
CA ALA A 248 24.50 15.00 4.62
C ALA A 248 23.99 16.18 5.49
N GLN A 249 22.96 15.97 6.30
CA GLN A 249 22.44 16.99 7.21
C GLN A 249 23.44 17.33 8.34
N ASP A 250 24.10 16.32 8.92
CA ASP A 250 25.10 16.51 9.97
C ASP A 250 26.36 17.23 9.48
N GLU A 251 26.78 16.99 8.24
CA GLU A 251 27.89 17.71 7.61
C GLU A 251 27.54 19.19 7.38
N THR A 252 26.33 19.46 6.88
CA THR A 252 25.86 20.83 6.64
C THR A 252 25.71 21.62 7.95
N ALA A 253 25.32 20.97 9.05
CA ALA A 253 25.18 21.60 10.37
C ALA A 253 26.51 21.87 11.08
N ARG A 254 27.62 21.23 10.66
CA ARG A 254 28.98 21.46 11.22
C ARG A 254 29.75 22.56 10.49
N GLU A 255 29.33 22.93 9.29
CA GLU A 255 29.96 23.97 8.47
C GLU A 255 29.33 25.38 8.63
N GLY A 256 28.20 25.49 9.32
CA GLY A 256 27.49 26.76 9.61
C GLY A 256 27.70 27.26 11.03
#